data_AF-A0A916QQA1-F1
#
_entry.id   AF-A0A916QQA1-F1
#
_cell.length_a   1.000
_cell.length_b   1.000
_cell.length_c   1.000
_cell.angle_alpha   90.00
_cell.angle_beta   90.00
_cell.angle_gamma   90.00
#
_symmetry.space_group_name_H-M   'P 1'
#
loop_
_entity.id
_entity.type
_entity.pdbx_description
1 polymer ?
#
loop_
_entity_poly.entity_id
_entity_poly.type
_entity_poly.pdbx_seq_one_letter_code
_entity_poly.pdbx_strand_id
1 'polypeptide(L)' 'MNEPYSRWFENGMDCEILNLGSEQWKKAEVRVKLTVEFYVDLEEKEEVSNNENSEYIEPESPLDDLRKKFNEEN' A
#
# COMPACT_ATOMS: atom_id res chain seq x y z
N MET A 1 -19.64 -12.33 11.78
CA MET A 1 -19.88 -12.63 10.35
C MET A 1 -19.12 -13.90 10.04
N ASN A 2 -19.80 -14.97 9.60
CA ASN A 2 -19.13 -16.20 9.16
C ASN A 2 -19.20 -16.22 7.64
N GLU A 3 -18.20 -15.64 6.98
CA GLU A 3 -18.11 -15.72 5.53
C GLU A 3 -17.44 -17.05 5.14
N PRO A 4 -18.08 -17.88 4.30
CA PRO A 4 -17.61 -19.24 3.98
C PRO A 4 -16.23 -19.26 3.29
N TYR A 5 -15.76 -18.11 2.82
CA TYR A 5 -14.50 -17.94 2.12
C TYR A 5 -13.27 -18.01 3.05
N SER A 6 -13.38 -17.55 4.31
CA SER A 6 -12.22 -17.51 5.22
C SER A 6 -11.64 -18.91 5.49
N ARG A 7 -12.52 -19.92 5.56
CA ARG A 7 -12.15 -21.31 5.86
C ARG A 7 -11.12 -21.88 4.85
N TRP A 8 -11.21 -21.52 3.58
CA TRP A 8 -10.33 -22.01 2.52
C TRP A 8 -8.90 -21.43 2.60
N PHE A 9 -8.78 -20.19 3.10
CA PHE A 9 -7.51 -19.48 3.19
C PHE A 9 -6.83 -19.62 4.56
N GLU A 10 -7.60 -19.81 5.63
CA GLU A 10 -7.08 -19.87 7.00
C GLU A 10 -6.81 -21.31 7.47
N ASN A 11 -7.80 -22.20 7.33
CA ASN A 11 -7.81 -23.47 8.07
C ASN A 11 -7.69 -24.71 7.17
N GLY A 12 -7.68 -24.52 5.85
CA GLY A 12 -7.75 -25.62 4.90
C GLY A 12 -9.09 -26.35 4.94
N MET A 13 -9.30 -27.24 3.96
CA MET A 13 -10.50 -28.06 3.88
C MET A 13 -10.14 -29.51 3.59
N ASP A 14 -10.66 -30.42 4.42
CA ASP A 14 -10.58 -31.85 4.17
C ASP A 14 -11.31 -32.18 2.86
N CYS A 15 -10.62 -32.91 1.98
CA CYS A 15 -11.13 -33.34 0.69
C CYS A 15 -10.59 -34.72 0.34
N GLU A 16 -11.00 -35.24 -0.81
CA GLU A 16 -10.41 -36.43 -1.39
C GLU A 16 -9.79 -36.08 -2.74
N ILE A 17 -8.60 -36.59 -3.02
CA ILE A 17 -7.89 -36.40 -4.28
C ILE A 17 -7.77 -37.74 -5.02
N LEU A 18 -8.07 -37.72 -6.31
CA LEU A 18 -7.84 -38.83 -7.21
C LEU A 18 -6.69 -38.50 -8.14
N ASN A 19 -5.58 -39.22 -7.99
CA ASN A 19 -4.46 -39.09 -8.92
C ASN A 19 -4.78 -39.88 -10.20
N LEU A 20 -4.41 -39.33 -11.35
CA LEU A 20 -4.55 -40.04 -12.63
C LEU A 20 -3.78 -41.37 -12.57
N GLY A 21 -4.44 -42.46 -12.98
CA GLY A 21 -3.91 -43.82 -12.88
C GLY A 21 -4.03 -44.47 -11.50
N SER A 22 -4.63 -43.79 -10.50
CA SER A 22 -4.99 -44.42 -9.22
C SER A 22 -6.39 -44.99 -9.27
N GLU A 23 -6.57 -46.17 -8.70
CA GLU A 23 -7.86 -46.87 -8.62
C GLU A 23 -8.76 -46.36 -7.47
N GLN A 24 -8.19 -45.55 -6.55
CA GLN A 24 -8.89 -45.11 -5.35
C GLN A 24 -8.64 -43.64 -5.02
N TRP A 25 -9.67 -43.02 -4.45
CA TRP A 25 -9.63 -41.70 -3.84
C TRP A 25 -8.81 -41.73 -2.55
N LYS A 26 -8.05 -40.67 -2.29
CA LYS A 26 -7.23 -40.53 -1.08
C LYS A 26 -7.67 -39.30 -0.31
N LYS A 27 -7.86 -39.44 0.99
CA LYS A 27 -8.10 -38.29 1.88
C LYS A 27 -6.91 -37.34 1.86
N ALA A 28 -7.21 -36.06 1.74
CA ALA A 28 -6.25 -34.97 1.65
C ALA A 28 -6.84 -33.71 2.30
N GLU A 29 -6.02 -32.66 2.40
CA GLU A 29 -6.44 -31.35 2.84
C GLU A 29 -6.01 -30.33 1.79
N VAL A 30 -6.94 -29.53 1.29
CA VAL A 30 -6.65 -28.45 0.34
C VAL A 30 -6.46 -27.13 1.08
N ARG A 31 -5.36 -26.43 0.82
CA ARG A 31 -5.04 -25.10 1.36
C ARG A 31 -4.75 -24.15 0.22
N VAL A 32 -5.42 -22.99 0.21
CA VAL A 32 -5.20 -21.96 -0.80
C VAL A 32 -4.34 -20.86 -0.19
N LYS A 33 -3.19 -20.59 -0.79
CA LYS A 33 -2.32 -19.45 -0.45
C LYS A 33 -2.26 -18.51 -1.64
N LEU A 34 -2.73 -17.30 -1.46
CA LEU A 34 -2.63 -16.21 -2.44
C LEU A 34 -1.71 -15.15 -1.87
N THR A 35 -0.66 -14.82 -2.61
CA THR A 35 0.20 -13.67 -2.30
C THR A 35 -0.12 -12.57 -3.30
N VAL A 36 -0.46 -11.38 -2.81
CA VAL A 36 -0.68 -10.18 -3.63
C VAL A 36 0.43 -9.20 -3.30
N GLU A 37 1.19 -8.82 -4.31
CA GLU A 37 2.19 -7.77 -4.20
C GLU A 37 1.68 -6.55 -4.97
N PHE A 38 1.76 -5.39 -4.33
CA PHE A 38 1.42 -4.12 -4.94
C PHE A 38 2.71 -3.37 -5.23
N TYR A 39 2.83 -2.92 -6.47
CA TYR A 39 3.84 -1.97 -6.88
C TYR A 39 3.12 -0.64 -7.05
N VAL A 40 3.49 0.33 -6.22
CA VAL A 40 3.03 1.71 -6.38
C VAL A 40 4.01 2.36 -7.34
N ASP A 41 3.55 2.72 -8.54
CA ASP A 41 4.32 3.59 -9.42
C ASP A 41 4.49 4.93 -8.70
N LEU A 42 5.74 5.33 -8.44
CA LEU A 42 6.10 6.60 -7.80
C LEU A 42 5.90 7.81 -8.74
N GLU A 43 4.94 7.74 -9.65
CA GLU A 43 4.65 8.77 -10.66
C GLU A 43 3.51 9.71 -10.23
N GLU A 44 3.32 9.87 -8.92
CA GLU A 44 2.78 11.08 -8.30
C GLU A 44 3.88 11.76 -7.45
N LYS A 45 5.11 11.82 -7.96
CA LYS A 45 5.93 13.00 -7.65
C LYS A 45 5.32 14.11 -8.48
N GLU A 46 4.53 14.96 -7.83
CA GLU A 46 4.30 16.32 -8.31
C GLU A 46 5.63 16.81 -8.89
N GLU A 47 5.60 17.18 -10.16
CA GLU A 47 6.73 17.82 -10.82
C GLU A 47 7.00 19.14 -10.11
N VAL A 48 7.76 19.09 -9.02
CA VAL A 48 8.52 20.26 -8.58
C VAL A 48 9.66 20.35 -9.57
N SER A 49 9.33 20.96 -10.71
CA SER A 49 10.25 21.38 -11.75
C SER A 49 11.49 21.97 -11.07
N ASN A 50 12.59 21.22 -11.11
CA ASN A 50 13.93 21.77 -10.92
C ASN A 50 14.26 22.63 -12.15
N ASN A 51 13.50 23.70 -12.34
CA ASN A 51 13.96 24.85 -13.07
C ASN A 51 14.76 25.65 -12.06
N GLU A 52 16.03 25.91 -12.34
CA GLU A 52 16.97 26.68 -11.53
C GLU A 52 16.59 28.18 -11.45
N ASN A 53 15.31 28.45 -11.22
CA ASN A 53 14.72 29.77 -11.04
C ASN A 53 13.41 29.68 -10.23
N SER A 54 13.33 28.75 -9.26
CA SER A 54 12.25 28.78 -8.29
C SER A 54 12.47 29.97 -7.36
N GLU A 55 11.72 31.03 -7.62
CA GLU A 55 11.45 32.06 -6.62
C GLU A 55 10.83 31.31 -5.43
N TYR A 56 11.65 31.05 -4.42
CA TYR A 56 11.29 30.35 -3.20
C TYR A 56 10.23 31.21 -2.51
N ILE A 57 8.95 30.89 -2.75
CA ILE A 57 7.87 31.48 -1.97
C ILE A 57 7.96 30.79 -0.61
N GLU A 58 8.72 31.39 0.31
CA GLU A 58 8.69 31.01 1.71
C GLU A 58 7.22 30.97 2.15
N PRO A 59 6.73 29.85 2.71
CA PRO A 59 5.41 29.86 3.30
C PRO A 59 5.45 30.88 4.44
N GLU A 60 4.61 31.92 4.37
CA GLU A 60 4.60 32.98 5.40
C GLU A 60 4.46 32.35 6.79
N SER A 61 5.52 32.45 7.56
CA SER A 61 5.60 31.93 8.91
C SER A 61 4.90 32.93 9.82
N PRO A 62 4.20 32.47 10.88
CA PRO A 62 3.64 33.36 11.91
C PRO A 62 4.68 34.31 12.55
N LEU A 63 5.97 34.03 12.36
CA LEU A 63 7.11 34.85 12.80
C LEU A 63 7.52 35.96 11.82
N ASP A 64 7.08 35.92 10.56
CA ASP A 64 7.47 36.91 9.54
C ASP A 64 6.85 38.29 9.79
N ASP A 65 5.61 38.32 10.31
CA ASP A 65 4.96 39.56 10.76
C ASP A 65 5.76 40.30 11.84
N LEU A 66 6.39 39.55 12.76
CA LEU A 66 7.18 40.12 13.85
C LEU A 66 8.50 40.71 13.35
N ARG A 67 9.15 40.04 12.40
CA ARG A 67 10.41 40.50 11.78
C ARG A 67 10.19 41.79 11.00
N LYS A 68 9.08 41.90 10.28
CA LYS A 68 8.72 43.09 9.51
C LYS A 68 8.54 44.31 10.40
N LYS A 69 7.80 44.14 11.51
CA LYS A 69 7.53 45.22 12.47
C LYS A 69 8.79 45.80 13.12
N PHE A 70 9.79 44.96 13.35
CA PHE A 70 11.05 45.38 13.96
C PHE A 70 11.93 46.21 13.01
N ASN A 71 11.82 45.97 11.70
CA ASN A 71 12.62 46.66 10.69
C ASN A 71 12.01 48.00 10.22
N GLU A 72 10.74 48.26 10.53
CA GLU A 72 10.04 49.51 10.21
C GLU A 72 10.27 50.62 11.26
N GLU A 73 10.82 50.29 12.45
CA GLU A 73 11.05 51.22 13.55
C GLU A 73 12.46 51.87 13.57
N ASN A 74 13.18 51.90 12.44
CA ASN A 74 14.48 52.57 12.30
C ASN A 74 14.57 53.47 11.07
#